data_AF-A0A264Y8B1-F1
#
_entry.id   AF-A0A264Y8B1-F1
#
_cell.length_a   1.000
_cell.length_b   1.000
_cell.length_c   1.000
_cell.angle_alpha   90.00
_cell.angle_beta   90.00
_cell.angle_gamma   90.00
#
_symmetry.space_group_name_H-M   'P 1'
#
loop_
_entity.id
_entity.type
_entity.pdbx_description
1 polymer ?
#
loop_
_entity_poly.entity_id
_entity_poly.type
_entity_poly.pdbx_seq_one_letter_code
_entity_poly.pdbx_strand_id
1 'polypeptide(L)' 'MNIQDVMKSQRKALGISQQDLADMSEVAISTIKQIESGKGNPSLSTVEKIMDILGMEIKYEIRKTI' A
#
# COMPACT_ATOMS: atom_id res chain seq x y z
N MET A 1 13.45 -6.17 -0.21
CA MET A 1 12.67 -4.96 -0.58
C MET A 1 11.48 -4.94 0.36
N ASN A 2 11.25 -3.84 1.09
CA ASN A 2 10.14 -3.78 2.03
C ASN A 2 8.85 -3.38 1.31
N ILE A 3 7.70 -3.69 1.89
CA ILE A 3 6.39 -3.46 1.25
C ILE A 3 6.16 -1.98 0.89
N GLN A 4 6.62 -1.05 1.74
CA GLN A 4 6.53 0.38 1.48
C GLN A 4 7.32 0.83 0.23
N ASP A 5 8.46 0.20 -0.03
CA ASP A 5 9.30 0.53 -1.19
C ASP A 5 8.63 0.03 -2.47
N VAL A 6 8.00 -1.15 -2.40
CA VAL A 6 7.24 -1.73 -3.52
C VAL A 6 6.03 -0.85 -3.83
N MET A 7 5.21 -0.51 -2.83
CA MET A 7 4.02 0.33 -3.01
C MET A 7 4.38 1.70 -3.59
N LYS A 8 5.43 2.34 -3.08
CA LYS A 8 5.92 3.63 -3.57
C LYS A 8 6.44 3.56 -5.00
N SER A 9 7.16 2.49 -5.35
CA SER A 9 7.69 2.29 -6.69
C SER A 9 6.57 2.04 -7.70
N GLN A 10 5.58 1.24 -7.31
CA GLN A 10 4.41 0.96 -8.13
C GLN A 10 3.58 2.24 -8.37
N ARG A 11 3.32 3.03 -7.32
CA ARG A 11 2.65 4.33 -7.46
C ARG A 11 3.35 5.23 -8.48
N LYS A 12 4.68 5.31 -8.41
CA LYS A 12 5.49 6.09 -9.36
C LYS A 12 5.40 5.53 -10.78
N ALA A 13 5.39 4.20 -10.96
CA ALA A 13 5.24 3.56 -12.26
C ALA A 13 3.88 3.84 -12.90
N LEU A 14 2.82 3.96 -12.09
CA LEU A 14 1.48 4.38 -12.52
C LEU A 14 1.36 5.89 -12.80
N GLY A 15 2.40 6.67 -12.48
CA GLY A 15 2.43 8.12 -12.74
C GLY A 15 1.53 8.95 -11.84
N ILE A 16 1.00 8.39 -10.74
CA ILE A 16 0.09 9.09 -9.82
C ILE A 16 0.83 9.67 -8.61
N SER A 17 0.34 10.81 -8.10
CA SER A 17 0.85 11.43 -6.89
C SER A 17 0.38 10.70 -5.62
N GLN A 18 0.96 11.04 -4.47
CA GLN A 18 0.46 10.53 -3.19
C GLN A 18 -0.97 11.00 -2.90
N GLN A 19 -1.33 12.21 -3.37
CA GLN A 19 -2.68 12.76 -3.20
C GLN A 19 -3.69 11.98 -4.06
N ASP A 20 -3.35 11.69 -5.31
CA ASP A 20 -4.19 10.88 -6.19
C ASP A 20 -4.44 9.49 -5.58
N LEU A 21 -3.39 8.85 -5.04
CA LEU A 21 -3.54 7.56 -4.38
C LEU A 21 -4.43 7.65 -3.12
N ALA A 22 -4.29 8.72 -2.34
CA ALA A 22 -5.13 8.97 -1.17
C ALA A 22 -6.61 9.10 -1.56
N ASP A 23 -6.89 9.88 -2.60
CA ASP A 23 -8.25 10.16 -3.07
C ASP A 23 -8.89 8.90 -3.68
N MET A 24 -8.15 8.17 -4.52
CA MET A 24 -8.64 6.95 -5.17
C MET A 24 -8.88 5.79 -4.18
N SER A 25 -8.06 5.69 -3.12
CA SER A 25 -8.19 4.62 -2.12
C SER A 25 -9.10 5.01 -0.95
N GLU A 26 -9.61 6.23 -0.91
CA GLU A 26 -10.35 6.79 0.24
C GLU A 26 -9.56 6.67 1.56
N VAL A 27 -8.25 6.85 1.49
CA VAL A 27 -7.34 6.81 2.64
C VAL A 27 -6.75 8.20 2.84
N ALA A 28 -6.67 8.66 4.09
CA ALA A 28 -6.07 9.96 4.37
C ALA A 28 -4.63 10.06 3.81
N ILE A 29 -4.31 11.19 3.18
CA ILE A 29 -2.97 11.47 2.62
C ILE A 29 -1.85 11.32 3.65
N SER A 30 -2.13 11.64 4.92
CA SER A 30 -1.20 11.43 6.03
C SER A 30 -0.82 9.96 6.18
N THR A 31 -1.79 9.05 6.06
CA THR A 31 -1.58 7.60 6.11
C THR A 31 -0.72 7.12 4.95
N ILE A 32 -1.00 7.56 3.71
CA ILE A 32 -0.16 7.23 2.54
C ILE A 32 1.30 7.65 2.76
N LYS A 33 1.51 8.88 3.27
CA LYS A 33 2.86 9.38 3.59
C LYS A 33 3.57 8.54 4.66
N GLN A 34 2.85 8.16 5.72
CA GLN A 34 3.41 7.33 6.80
C GLN A 34 3.77 5.93 6.29
N ILE A 35 2.94 5.34 5.43
CA ILE A 35 3.20 4.05 4.78
C ILE A 35 4.46 4.15 3.91
N GLU A 36 4.51 5.08 2.96
CA GLU A 36 5.66 5.23 2.02
C GLU A 36 6.97 5.68 2.69
N SER A 37 6.91 6.16 3.93
CA SER A 37 8.08 6.49 4.74
C SER A 37 8.46 5.39 5.74
N GLY A 38 7.70 4.30 5.81
CA GLY A 38 7.93 3.19 6.74
C GLY A 38 7.67 3.52 8.21
N LYS A 39 6.99 4.65 8.49
CA LYS A 39 6.70 5.14 9.85
C LYS A 39 5.28 4.79 10.31
N GLY A 40 4.41 4.37 9.39
CA GLY A 40 3.03 3.99 9.69
C GLY A 40 2.87 2.53 10.09
N ASN A 41 1.83 2.25 10.87
CA ASN A 41 1.33 0.91 11.15
C ASN A 41 -0.14 0.80 10.67
N PRO A 42 -0.38 0.72 9.35
CA PRO A 42 -1.74 0.68 8.81
C PRO A 42 -2.45 -0.63 9.16
N SER A 43 -3.78 -0.57 9.25
CA SER A 43 -4.57 -1.81 9.27
C SER A 43 -4.43 -2.55 7.95
N LEU A 44 -4.65 -3.87 7.98
CA LEU A 44 -4.66 -4.67 6.76
C LEU A 44 -5.68 -4.15 5.74
N SER A 45 -6.88 -3.79 6.20
CA SER A 45 -7.92 -3.20 5.36
C SER A 45 -7.49 -1.91 4.66
N THR A 46 -6.65 -1.08 5.30
CA THR A 46 -6.09 0.12 4.69
C THR A 46 -5.09 -0.25 3.60
N VAL A 47 -4.25 -1.27 3.85
CA VAL A 47 -3.29 -1.75 2.87
C VAL A 47 -4.01 -2.34 1.65
N GLU A 48 -5.06 -3.12 1.85
CA GLU A 48 -5.88 -3.70 0.78
C GLU A 48 -6.48 -2.61 -0.14
N LYS A 49 -7.10 -1.57 0.44
CA LYS A 49 -7.62 -0.42 -0.33
C LYS A 49 -6.56 0.24 -1.21
N ILE A 50 -5.35 0.40 -0.68
CA ILE A 50 -4.25 1.02 -1.42
C ILE A 50 -3.75 0.07 -2.52
N MET A 51 -3.64 -1.22 -2.22
CA MET A 51 -3.17 -2.22 -3.18
C MET A 51 -4.11 -2.40 -4.37
N ASP A 52 -5.41 -2.30 -4.15
CA ASP A 52 -6.41 -2.35 -5.23
C ASP A 52 -6.14 -1.27 -6.29
N ILE A 53 -5.89 -0.03 -5.85
CA ILE A 53 -5.52 1.08 -6.74
C ILE A 53 -4.16 0.87 -7.41
N LEU A 54 -3.22 0.24 -6.71
CA LEU A 54 -1.90 -0.05 -7.25
C LEU A 54 -1.87 -1.27 -8.20
N GLY A 55 -2.99 -1.98 -8.37
CA GLY A 55 -3.07 -3.22 -9.16
C GLY A 55 -2.28 -4.36 -8.53
N MET A 56 -2.27 -4.43 -7.20
CA MET A 56 -1.54 -5.42 -6.40
C MET A 56 -2.50 -6.32 -5.61
N GLU A 57 -2.06 -7.55 -5.32
CA GLU A 57 -2.85 -8.53 -4.57
C GLU A 57 -2.03 -9.08 -3.38
N ILE A 58 -2.67 -9.24 -2.21
CA ILE A 58 -2.09 -9.96 -1.07
C ILE A 58 -2.57 -11.41 -1.10
N LYS A 59 -1.64 -12.36 -1.06
CA LYS A 59 -1.94 -13.79 -0.98
C LYS A 59 -1.57 -14.34 0.38
N TYR A 60 -2.48 -15.12 0.96
CA TYR A 60 -2.28 -15.82 2.22
C TYR A 60 -2.15 -17.31 1.96
N GLU A 61 -1.23 -17.95 2.67
CA GLU A 61 -1.06 -19.40 2.62
C GLU A 61 -1.03 -19.95 4.04
N ILE A 62 -1.66 -21.10 4.24
CA ILE A 62 -1.59 -21.81 5.51
C ILE A 62 -0.16 -22.34 5.66
N ARG A 63 0.54 -21.87 6.70
CA ARG A 63 1.86 -22.38 7.02
C ARG A 63 1.75 -23.85 7.41
N LYS A 64 2.40 -24.72 6.64
CA LYS A 64 2.57 -26.13 7.01
C LYS A 64 3.61 -26.21 8.12
N THR A 65 3.16 -26.47 9.33
CA THR A 65 4.04 -26.81 10.45
C THR A 65 4.31 -28.31 10.36
N ILE A 66 5.59 -28.69 10.29
CA ILE A 66 6.04 -30.08 10.55
C ILE A 66 6.08 -30.27 12.07
#